data_AF-A0A832Z8C3-F1
#
_entry.id   AF-A0A832Z8C3-F1
#
_cell.length_a   1.000
_cell.length_b   1.000
_cell.length_c   1.000
_cell.angle_alpha   90.00
_cell.angle_beta   90.00
_cell.angle_gamma   90.00
#
_symmetry.space_group_name_H-M   'P 1'
#
loop_
_entity.id
_entity.type
_entity.pdbx_description
1 polymer ?
#
loop_
_entity_poly.entity_id
_entity_poly.type
_entity_poly.pdbx_seq_one_letter_code
_entity_poly.pdbx_strand_id
1 'polypeptide(L)' 'VGAGAVVTKDVPPFGLVYGNPARLRGFVCYCGRKLKEKIGEDENHVTFKCTHCGREVKIRRKDYEHLKDVGRLK' A
#
# COMPACT_ATOMS: atom_id res chain seq x y z
N VAL A 1 1.16 -1.23 -9.99
CA VAL A 1 2.53 -0.83 -10.41
C VAL A 1 2.41 0.42 -11.27
N GLY A 2 3.20 1.48 -10.99
CA GLY A 2 3.17 2.71 -11.77
C GLY A 2 3.84 2.57 -13.15
N ALA A 3 3.45 3.41 -14.11
CA ALA A 3 4.04 3.43 -15.44
C ALA A 3 5.55 3.72 -15.37
N GLY A 4 6.34 3.01 -16.18
CA GLY A 4 7.80 3.15 -16.22
C GLY A 4 8.54 2.59 -14.98
N ALA A 5 7.87 1.85 -14.09
CA ALA A 5 8.51 1.25 -12.93
C ALA A 5 9.26 -0.04 -13.29
N VAL A 6 10.43 -0.24 -12.68
CA VAL A 6 11.19 -1.50 -12.78
C VAL A 6 11.10 -2.25 -11.47
N VAL A 7 10.31 -3.33 -11.46
CA VAL A 7 10.08 -4.15 -10.27
C VAL A 7 11.20 -5.16 -10.13
N THR A 8 11.97 -5.07 -9.04
CA THR A 8 13.11 -5.95 -8.76
C THR A 8 12.91 -6.82 -7.51
N LYS A 9 11.77 -6.69 -6.84
CA LYS A 9 11.36 -7.44 -5.63
C LYS A 9 9.85 -7.60 -5.64
N ASP A 10 9.35 -8.55 -4.85
CA ASP A 10 7.91 -8.79 -4.72
C ASP A 10 7.14 -7.52 -4.31
N VAL A 11 5.96 -7.37 -4.89
CA VAL A 11 5.03 -6.28 -4.58
C VAL A 11 3.94 -6.84 -3.67
N PRO A 12 3.72 -6.28 -2.46
CA PRO A 12 2.67 -6.77 -1.58
C PRO A 12 1.29 -6.56 -2.21
N PRO A 13 0.27 -7.37 -1.80
CA PRO A 13 -1.10 -7.16 -2.22
C PRO A 13 -1.54 -5.70 -2.02
N PHE A 14 -2.23 -5.15 -3.01
CA PHE A 14 -2.67 -3.75 -3.04
C PHE A 14 -1.53 -2.71 -3.01
N GLY A 15 -0.27 -3.13 -3.11
CA GLY A 15 0.90 -2.27 -3.05
C GLY A 15 0.98 -1.30 -4.23
N LEU A 16 1.09 -0.01 -3.93
CA LEU A 16 1.42 1.02 -4.89
C LEU A 16 2.94 1.20 -4.94
N VAL A 17 3.55 0.71 -6.00
CA VAL A 17 4.99 0.84 -6.27
C VAL A 17 5.27 1.66 -7.52
N TYR A 18 6.32 2.46 -7.52
CA TYR A 18 6.85 3.15 -8.72
C TYR A 18 8.34 3.53 -8.55
N GLY A 19 9.00 3.84 -9.67
CA GLY A 19 10.43 4.18 -9.74
C GLY A 19 11.30 3.09 -10.39
N ASN A 20 12.58 3.41 -10.61
CA ASN A 20 13.60 2.46 -11.06
C ASN A 20 14.85 2.58 -10.15
N PRO A 21 15.08 1.64 -9.22
CA PRO A 21 14.24 0.49 -8.91
C PRO A 21 12.93 0.90 -8.21
N ALA A 22 11.86 0.12 -8.39
CA ALA A 22 10.56 0.40 -7.80
C ALA A 22 10.62 0.35 -6.26
N ARG A 23 9.90 1.27 -5.61
CA ARG A 23 9.75 1.32 -4.15
C ARG A 23 8.28 1.38 -3.77
N LEU A 24 7.92 0.78 -2.63
CA LEU A 24 6.58 0.87 -2.06
C LEU A 24 6.30 2.28 -1.56
N ARG A 25 5.17 2.85 -1.99
CA ARG A 25 4.80 4.25 -1.76
C ARG A 25 3.41 4.40 -1.15
N GLY A 26 2.67 3.31 -1.02
CA GLY A 26 1.36 3.27 -0.39
C GLY A 26 0.58 2.03 -0.78
N PHE A 27 -0.72 2.05 -0.52
CA PHE A 27 -1.67 1.02 -0.95
C PHE A 27 -2.80 1.63 -1.76
N VAL A 28 -3.41 0.84 -2.64
CA VAL A 28 -4.54 1.23 -3.48
C VAL A 28 -5.76 0.35 -3.22
N CYS A 29 -6.95 0.93 -3.38
CA CYS A 29 -8.19 0.18 -3.37
C CYS A 29 -8.35 -0.60 -4.69
N TYR A 30 -9.31 -1.54 -4.70
CA TYR A 30 -9.81 -2.20 -5.90
C TYR A 30 -10.24 -1.23 -7.02
N CYS A 31 -10.67 -0.01 -6.67
CA CYS A 31 -11.02 1.02 -7.65
C CYS A 31 -9.81 1.82 -8.18
N GLY A 32 -8.58 1.40 -7.85
CA GLY A 32 -7.33 2.01 -8.31
C GLY A 32 -6.91 3.28 -7.57
N ARG A 33 -7.70 3.77 -6.61
CA ARG A 33 -7.40 4.99 -5.87
C ARG A 33 -6.60 4.71 -4.60
N LYS A 34 -5.71 5.63 -4.22
CA LYS A 34 -4.86 5.50 -3.02
C LYS A 34 -5.72 5.42 -1.75
N LEU A 35 -5.39 4.48 -0.88
CA LEU A 35 -5.96 4.36 0.45
C LEU A 35 -5.27 5.36 1.38
N LYS A 36 -6.07 6.11 2.15
CA LYS A 36 -5.58 7.13 3.10
C LYS A 36 -6.24 7.03 4.47
N GLU A 37 -7.51 6.63 4.51
CA GLU A 37 -8.31 6.56 5.72
C GLU A 37 -8.16 5.19 6.38
N LYS A 38 -7.33 5.13 7.43
CA LYS A 38 -7.22 3.95 8.30
C LYS A 38 -8.41 3.94 9.26
N ILE A 39 -9.19 2.87 9.24
CA ILE A 39 -10.39 2.72 10.08
C ILE A 39 -10.22 1.69 11.19
N GLY A 40 -9.18 0.85 11.12
CA GLY A 40 -8.91 -0.15 12.15
C GLY A 40 -7.57 -0.84 11.98
N GLU A 41 -7.11 -1.49 13.05
CA GLU A 41 -5.92 -2.32 13.07
C GLU A 41 -6.13 -3.46 14.06
N ASP A 42 -5.76 -4.67 13.66
CA ASP A 42 -5.68 -5.86 14.51
C ASP A 42 -4.24 -6.40 14.53
N GLU A 43 -4.02 -7.55 15.16
CA GLU A 43 -2.70 -8.18 15.29
C GLU A 43 -2.06 -8.48 13.92
N ASN A 44 -2.86 -8.77 12.90
CA ASN A 44 -2.40 -9.26 11.61
C ASN A 44 -2.67 -8.30 10.44
N HIS A 45 -3.61 -7.36 10.57
CA HIS A 45 -4.06 -6.51 9.48
C HIS A 45 -4.30 -5.06 9.91
N VAL A 46 -4.13 -4.16 8.93
CA VAL A 46 -4.57 -2.77 8.98
C VAL A 46 -5.68 -2.59 7.97
N THR A 47 -6.83 -2.11 8.42
CA THR A 47 -8.01 -1.92 7.59
C THR A 47 -8.14 -0.47 7.17
N PHE A 48 -8.27 -0.26 5.87
CA PHE A 48 -8.50 1.05 5.26
C PHE A 48 -9.88 1.11 4.62
N LYS A 49 -10.52 2.28 4.71
CA LYS A 49 -11.72 2.59 3.93
C LYS A 49 -11.35 3.45 2.73
N CYS A 50 -11.90 3.12 1.57
CA CYS A 50 -11.75 3.96 0.40
C CYS A 50 -12.79 5.08 0.43
N THR A 51 -12.33 6.33 0.48
CA THR A 51 -13.20 7.52 0.46
C THR A 51 -13.99 7.70 -0.83
N HIS A 52 -13.65 6.96 -1.89
CA HIS A 52 -14.28 7.10 -3.21
C HIS A 52 -15.35 6.04 -3.52
N CYS A 53 -15.11 4.78 -3.17
CA CYS A 53 -16.06 3.70 -3.45
C CYS A 53 -16.61 3.04 -2.18
N GLY A 54 -16.20 3.49 -1.00
CA GLY A 54 -16.68 3.00 0.30
C GLY A 54 -16.14 1.63 0.71
N ARG A 55 -15.44 0.90 -0.17
CA ARG A 55 -14.92 -0.45 0.13
C ARG A 55 -13.84 -0.42 1.20
N GLU A 56 -13.82 -1.48 1.99
CA GLU A 56 -12.78 -1.76 2.97
C GLU A 56 -11.70 -2.66 2.37
N VAL A 57 -10.45 -2.36 2.69
CA VAL A 57 -9.28 -3.12 2.22
C VAL A 57 -8.41 -3.45 3.42
N LYS A 58 -8.19 -4.75 3.62
CA LYS A 58 -7.31 -5.28 4.68
C LYS A 58 -5.91 -5.46 4.11
N ILE A 59 -4.95 -4.78 4.70
CA ILE A 59 -3.53 -4.89 4.38
C ILE A 59 -2.84 -5.65 5.49
N ARG A 60 -1.98 -6.63 5.18
CA ARG A 60 -1.23 -7.34 6.23
C ARG A 60 -0.35 -6.36 7.00
N ARG A 61 -0.30 -6.51 8.32
CA ARG A 61 0.46 -5.63 9.23
C ARG A 61 1.93 -5.53 8.81
N LYS A 62 2.56 -6.66 8.47
CA LYS A 62 3.95 -6.70 7.97
C LYS A 62 4.17 -5.84 6.72
N ASP A 63 3.22 -5.87 5.78
CA ASP A 63 3.32 -5.09 4.54
C ASP A 63 3.14 -3.58 4.83
N TYR A 64 2.26 -3.23 5.77
CA TYR A 64 2.05 -1.85 6.22
C TYR A 64 3.24 -1.29 7.01
N GLU A 65 3.89 -2.10 7.85
CA GLU A 65 5.11 -1.72 8.57
C GLU A 65 6.27 -1.51 7.58
N HIS A 66 6.43 -2.39 6.58
CA HIS A 66 7.44 -2.22 5.55
C HIS A 66 7.31 -0.88 4.79
N LEU A 67 6.08 -0.42 4.53
CA LEU A 67 5.85 0.91 3.95
C LEU A 67 6.41 2.04 4.85
N LYS A 68 6.27 1.94 6.17
CA LYS A 68 6.79 2.95 7.11
C LYS A 68 8.32 2.97 7.11
N ASP A 69 8.95 1.81 7.01
CA ASP A 69 10.41 1.70 6.98
C ASP A 69 10.99 2.34 5.71
N VAL A 70 10.38 2.09 4.55
CA VAL A 70 10.77 2.71 3.27
C VAL A 70 10.52 4.22 3.29
N GLY A 71 9.51 4.70 4.02
CA GLY A 71 9.22 6.13 4.19
C GLY A 71 10.17 6.87 5.12
N ARG A 72 10.87 6.15 6.02
CA ARG A 72 11.80 6.71 7.02
C ARG A 72 13.23 6.89 6.50
N LEU A 73 13.56 6.29 5.36
CA LEU A 73 14.85 6.42 4.66
C LEU A 73 14.97 7.74 3.86
N LYS A 74 14.46 8.85 4.39
CA LYS A 74 14.68 10.19 3.82
C LYS A 74 15.95 10.80 4.36
#